data_AF-A0A1H1M161-F1
#
_entry.id   AF-A0A1H1M161-F1
#
_cell.length_a   1.000
_cell.length_b   1.000
_cell.length_c   1.000
_cell.angle_alpha   90.00
_cell.angle_beta   90.00
_cell.angle_gamma   90.00
#
_symmetry.space_group_name_H-M   'P 1'
#
loop_
_entity.id
_entity.type
_entity.pdbx_description
1 polymer ?
#
loop_
_entity_poly.entity_id
_entity_poly.type
_entity_poly.pdbx_seq_one_letter_code
_entity_poly.pdbx_strand_id
1 'polypeptide(L)' 'MTLPHERTRSLVQAGELLAEISKDHSLPDEIRAQVKVVLRHYPSSKEILLIGKRDEMADDPFGPWLSSDTKS' A
#
# COMPACT_ATOMS: atom_id res chain seq x y z
N MET A 1 0.27 15.72 9.26
CA MET A 1 0.87 15.09 8.06
C MET A 1 0.89 13.59 8.33
N THR A 2 0.50 12.74 7.36
CA THR A 2 0.62 11.28 7.48
C THR A 2 2.03 10.87 7.07
N LEU A 3 2.67 9.98 7.84
CA LEU A 3 4.02 9.51 7.52
C LEU A 3 3.99 8.60 6.27
N PRO A 4 5.08 8.57 5.47
CA PRO A 4 5.14 7.73 4.26
C PRO A 4 4.84 6.24 4.54
N HIS A 5 5.33 5.69 5.66
CA HIS A 5 5.06 4.32 6.06
C HIS A 5 3.58 4.09 6.42
N GLU A 6 2.93 5.06 7.06
CA GLU A 6 1.49 4.99 7.38
C GLU A 6 0.65 4.94 6.10
N ARG A 7 0.99 5.78 5.11
CA ARG A 7 0.31 5.78 3.80
C ARG A 7 0.47 4.44 3.09
N THR A 8 1.69 3.92 3.05
CA THR A 8 2.00 2.63 2.43
C THR A 8 1.18 1.51 3.07
N ARG A 9 1.11 1.48 4.40
CA ARG A 9 0.31 0.52 5.15
C ARG A 9 -1.18 0.65 4.86
N SER A 10 -1.72 1.86 4.81
CA SER A 10 -3.14 2.09 4.47
C SER A 10 -3.48 1.61 3.06
N LEU A 11 -2.59 1.79 2.08
CA LEU A 11 -2.80 1.29 0.72
C LEU A 11 -2.80 -0.23 0.65
N VAL A 12 -1.93 -0.91 1.41
CA VAL A 12 -1.97 -2.37 1.50
C VAL A 12 -3.30 -2.84 2.11
N GLN A 13 -3.70 -2.24 3.23
CA GLN A 13 -4.97 -2.57 3.90
C GLN A 13 -6.19 -2.33 3.02
N ALA A 14 -6.19 -1.25 2.23
CA ALA A 14 -7.28 -0.98 1.29
C ALA A 14 -7.39 -2.07 0.22
N GLY A 15 -6.26 -2.58 -0.29
CA GLY A 15 -6.24 -3.69 -1.24
C GLY A 15 -6.80 -4.98 -0.64
N GLU A 16 -6.44 -5.29 0.61
CA GLU A 16 -6.96 -6.44 1.36
C GLU A 16 -8.49 -6.33 1.57
N LEU A 17 -8.96 -5.17 2.02
CA LEU A 17 -10.39 -4.90 2.19
C LEU A 17 -11.17 -5.06 0.88
N LEU A 18 -10.66 -4.52 -0.23
CA LEU A 18 -11.29 -4.69 -1.55
C LEU A 18 -11.35 -6.18 -1.93
N ALA A 19 -10.30 -6.95 -1.64
CA ALA A 19 -10.29 -8.39 -1.90
C ALA A 19 -11.34 -9.13 -1.06
N GLU A 20 -11.55 -8.74 0.19
CA GLU A 20 -12.60 -9.27 1.06
C GLU A 20 -14.00 -8.94 0.52
N ILE A 21 -14.26 -7.68 0.21
CA ILE A 21 -15.54 -7.20 -0.36
C ILE A 21 -15.86 -7.94 -1.67
N SER A 22 -14.87 -8.22 -2.51
CA SER A 22 -15.08 -8.93 -3.78
C SER A 22 -15.60 -10.37 -3.62
N LYS A 23 -15.39 -10.97 -2.43
CA LYS A 23 -15.74 -12.35 -2.08
C LYS A 23 -16.97 -12.43 -1.16
N ASP A 24 -17.42 -11.31 -0.61
CA ASP A 24 -18.55 -11.27 0.31
C ASP A 24 -19.88 -11.44 -0.41
N HIS A 25 -20.47 -12.63 -0.33
CA HIS A 25 -21.76 -12.96 -0.95
C HIS A 25 -22.98 -12.27 -0.31
N SER A 26 -22.82 -11.59 0.83
CA SER A 26 -23.90 -10.79 1.42
C SER A 26 -24.14 -9.48 0.68
N LEU A 27 -23.15 -9.02 -0.11
CA LEU A 27 -23.23 -7.78 -0.87
C LEU A 27 -23.84 -8.00 -2.26
N PRO A 28 -24.52 -6.97 -2.83
CA PRO A 28 -25.01 -7.01 -4.20
C PRO A 28 -23.94 -7.38 -5.24
N ASP A 29 -24.32 -8.16 -6.23
CA ASP A 29 -23.45 -8.62 -7.33
C ASP A 29 -22.78 -7.45 -8.06
N GLU A 30 -23.50 -6.35 -8.24
CA GLU A 30 -23.01 -5.13 -8.88
C GLU A 30 -21.82 -4.53 -8.13
N ILE A 31 -21.89 -4.45 -6.79
CA ILE A 31 -20.80 -3.93 -5.95
C ILE A 31 -19.57 -4.84 -6.08
N ARG A 32 -19.75 -6.16 -6.00
CA ARG A 32 -18.64 -7.11 -6.15
C ARG A 32 -18.00 -7.02 -7.54
N ALA A 33 -18.80 -6.81 -8.58
CA ALA A 33 -18.29 -6.64 -9.95
C ALA A 33 -17.44 -5.36 -10.07
N GLN A 34 -17.92 -4.23 -9.54
CA GLN A 34 -17.16 -2.97 -9.52
C GLN A 34 -15.83 -3.13 -8.77
N VAL A 35 -15.86 -3.77 -7.59
CA VAL A 35 -14.64 -4.00 -6.79
C VAL A 35 -13.65 -4.90 -7.52
N LYS A 36 -14.10 -5.93 -8.24
CA LYS A 36 -13.23 -6.76 -9.10
C LYS A 36 -12.57 -5.95 -10.22
N VAL A 37 -13.28 -4.99 -10.81
CA VAL A 37 -12.71 -4.08 -11.82
C VAL A 37 -11.61 -3.21 -11.19
N VAL A 38 -11.86 -2.66 -10.01
CA VAL A 38 -10.85 -1.87 -9.27
C VAL A 38 -9.62 -2.71 -8.95
N LEU A 39 -9.81 -3.92 -8.40
CA LEU A 39 -8.72 -4.83 -8.05
C LEU A 39 -7.84 -5.22 -9.23
N ARG A 40 -8.39 -5.26 -10.45
CA ARG A 40 -7.61 -5.57 -11.66
C ARG A 40 -6.52 -4.53 -11.96
N HIS A 41 -6.73 -3.30 -11.50
CA HIS A 41 -5.81 -2.18 -11.68
C HIS A 41 -5.14 -1.74 -10.37
N TYR A 42 -5.51 -2.36 -9.25
CA TYR A 42 -4.93 -2.05 -7.96
C TYR A 42 -3.52 -2.67 -7.87
N PRO A 43 -2.51 -1.91 -7.43
CA PRO A 43 -1.16 -2.44 -7.30
C PRO A 43 -1.12 -3.56 -6.26
N SER A 44 -0.28 -4.55 -6.49
CA SER A 44 -0.03 -5.62 -5.52
C SER A 44 0.64 -5.05 -4.25
N SER A 45 0.45 -5.72 -3.11
CA SER A 45 1.09 -5.29 -1.85
C SER A 45 2.61 -5.19 -1.98
N LYS A 46 3.24 -6.03 -2.82
CA LYS A 46 4.68 -5.96 -3.09
C LYS A 46 5.07 -4.67 -3.82
N GLU A 47 4.30 -4.27 -4.84
CA GLU A 47 4.54 -3.02 -5.58
C GLU A 47 4.34 -1.81 -4.68
N ILE A 48 3.28 -1.81 -3.86
CA ILE A 48 2.99 -0.74 -2.89
C ILE A 48 4.15 -0.60 -1.90
N LEU A 49 4.64 -1.70 -1.32
CA LEU A 49 5.76 -1.68 -0.37
C LEU A 49 7.07 -1.20 -1.04
N LEU A 50 7.31 -1.57 -2.29
CA LEU A 50 8.49 -1.13 -3.04
C LEU A 50 8.45 0.39 -3.29
N ILE A 51 7.31 0.92 -3.72
CA ILE A 51 7.10 2.36 -3.92
C ILE A 51 7.23 3.10 -2.58
N GLY A 52 6.59 2.60 -1.53
CA GLY A 52 6.63 3.18 -0.19
C GLY A 52 8.06 3.29 0.35
N LYS A 53 8.87 2.22 0.20
CA LYS A 53 10.28 2.24 0.60
C LYS A 53 11.09 3.30 -0.16
N ARG A 54 10.82 3.49 -1.46
CA ARG A 54 11.49 4.52 -2.26
C ARG A 54 11.11 5.92 -1.79
N ASP A 55 9.82 6.13 -1.48
CA ASP A 55 9.32 7.41 -1.00
C ASP A 55 9.89 7.73 0.41
N GLU A 56 10.00 6.74 1.29
CA GLU A 56 10.68 6.89 2.59
C GLU A 56 12.15 7.32 2.45
N MET A 57 12.88 6.75 1.50
CA MET A 57 14.27 7.14 1.22
C MET A 57 14.39 8.53 0.60
N ALA A 58 13.36 8.98 -0.13
CA ALA A 58 13.33 10.30 -0.76
C ALA A 58 12.90 11.42 0.22
N ASP A 59 12.11 11.07 1.23
CA ASP A 59 11.62 11.99 2.27
C ASP A 59 12.59 12.08 3.48
N ASP A 60 13.70 11.34 3.46
CA ASP A 60 14.78 11.46 4.46
C ASP A 60 15.51 12.80 4.28
N PRO A 61 15.38 13.75 5.24
CA PRO A 61 16.04 15.05 5.18
C PRO A 61 17.58 14.97 5.16
N PHE A 62 18.15 13.82 5.55
CA PHE A 62 19.58 13.58 5.71
C PHE A 62 20.16 12.67 4.62
N GLY A 63 19.31 12.06 3.79
CA GLY A 63 19.67 11.24 2.65
C GLY A 63 20.45 9.95 2.98
N PRO A 64 20.75 9.12 1.96
CA PRO A 64 21.35 7.79 2.13
C PRO A 64 22.76 7.78 2.77
N TRP A 65 23.41 8.94 2.85
CA TRP A 65 24.78 9.08 3.33
C TRP A 65 24.90 9.06 4.86
N LEU A 66 23.85 9.41 5.62
CA LEU A 66 23.89 9.51 7.09
C LEU A 66 23.37 8.26 7.83
N SER A 67 22.73 7.32 7.12
CA SER A 67 22.15 6.12 7.74
C SER A 67 23.11 4.91 7.83
N SER A 68 24.37 5.04 7.40
CA SER A 68 25.32 3.91 7.35
C SER A 68 26.15 3.67 8.62
N ASP A 69 26.00 4.46 9.68
CA ASP A 69 26.78 4.29 10.91
C ASP A 69 25.88 4.12 12.15
N THR A 70 25.45 2.90 12.44
CA THR A 70 25.43 2.37 13.81
C THR A 70 25.49 0.84 13.77
N LYS A 71 26.70 0.31 13.53
CA LYS A 71 27.07 -1.02 14.01
C LYS A 71 28.21 -0.87 15.00
N SER A 72 27.90 -1.01 16.28
CA SER A 72 28.84 -1.39 17.36
C SER A 72 28.06 -2.17 18.40
#